data_AF-A0A8H7KF49-F1
#
_entry.id   AF-A0A8H7KF49-F1
#
_cell.length_a   1.000
_cell.length_b   1.000
_cell.length_c   1.000
_cell.angle_alpha   90.00
_cell.angle_beta   90.00
_cell.angle_gamma   90.00
#
_symmetry.space_group_name_H-M   'P 1'
#
loop_
_entity.id
_entity.type
_entity.pdbx_description
1 polymer ?
#
loop_
_entity_poly.entity_id
_entity_poly.type
_entity_poly.pdbx_seq_one_letter_code
_entity_poly.pdbx_strand_id
1 'polypeptide(L)'
;MPIMPSILTDPEKEIVKSVIPKPSNRILAVGLIRLYVAYPDPQKWTYTGLEGALVLLNDLLPPHAIWLRLVDIAPATRGVIWEMQVPEEWRYSATKPLLHTFEMDGVVYGCSFSDEKEAKMFLRKMDGREDSAPKKTKLTPFSYTWDLKFETLDAFDPKWQENFGDALREKGLDDMFIHKNQEFIVEFLKVEQSKARS
;
A
#
# COMPACT_ATOMS: atom_id res chain seq x y z
N MET A 1 22.56 10.96 -17.07
CA MET A 1 21.76 10.58 -15.88
C MET A 1 22.73 10.32 -14.74
N PRO A 2 22.50 10.83 -13.53
CA PRO A 2 23.34 10.50 -12.38
C PRO A 2 23.33 8.98 -12.13
N ILE A 3 24.47 8.47 -11.69
CA ILE A 3 24.67 7.06 -11.33
C ILE A 3 23.88 6.82 -10.05
N MET A 4 22.97 5.84 -10.04
CA MET A 4 22.31 5.44 -8.79
C MET A 4 23.36 4.83 -7.85
N PRO A 5 23.38 5.22 -6.57
CA PRO A 5 24.26 4.59 -5.60
C PRO A 5 23.90 3.12 -5.43
N SER A 6 24.88 2.28 -5.10
CA SER A 6 24.67 0.84 -4.97
C SER A 6 23.83 0.47 -3.74
N ILE A 7 23.95 1.20 -2.64
CA ILE A 7 23.23 0.94 -1.38
C ILE A 7 22.83 2.26 -0.72
N LEU A 8 21.83 2.22 0.18
CA LEU A 8 21.45 3.40 0.96
C LEU A 8 22.57 3.86 1.89
N THR A 9 22.85 5.16 1.85
CA THR A 9 23.64 5.89 2.84
C THR A 9 22.86 6.09 4.14
N ASP A 10 23.54 6.44 5.23
CA ASP A 10 22.88 6.68 6.51
C ASP A 10 21.87 7.84 6.48
N PRO A 11 22.13 8.98 5.82
CA PRO A 11 21.12 10.03 5.63
C PRO A 11 19.86 9.53 4.90
N GLU A 12 20.03 8.72 3.85
CA GLU A 12 18.90 8.17 3.08
C GLU A 12 18.08 7.17 3.93
N LYS A 13 18.74 6.39 4.79
CA LYS A 13 18.04 5.52 5.76
C LYS A 13 17.21 6.33 6.75
N GLU A 14 17.69 7.48 7.20
CA GLU A 14 16.91 8.37 8.09
C GLU A 14 15.70 8.96 7.37
N ILE A 15 15.83 9.32 6.08
CA ILE A 15 14.68 9.73 5.25
C ILE A 15 13.64 8.61 5.21
N VAL A 16 14.04 7.37 4.89
CA VAL A 16 13.11 6.22 4.84
C VAL A 16 12.41 6.02 6.19
N LYS A 17 13.14 6.12 7.32
CA LYS A 17 12.54 5.98 8.66
C LYS A 17 11.58 7.12 9.01
N SER A 18 11.84 8.33 8.53
CA SER A 18 10.97 9.48 8.72
C SER A 18 9.67 9.34 7.91
N VAL A 19 9.76 8.85 6.68
CA VAL A 19 8.61 8.65 5.78
C VAL A 19 7.79 7.41 6.15
N ILE A 20 8.45 6.35 6.64
CA ILE A 20 7.83 5.08 7.06
C ILE A 20 7.99 4.90 8.59
N PRO A 21 7.14 5.56 9.41
CA PRO A 21 7.29 5.56 10.86
C PRO A 21 7.04 4.18 11.47
N LYS A 22 7.97 3.73 12.31
CA LYS A 22 7.96 2.41 12.97
C LYS A 22 6.71 2.09 13.82
N PRO A 23 6.06 3.04 14.53
CA PRO A 23 4.89 2.71 15.34
C PRO A 23 3.73 2.12 14.53
N SER A 24 3.56 2.57 13.29
CA SER A 24 2.50 2.14 12.38
C SER A 24 2.98 1.18 11.29
N ASN A 25 4.28 0.90 11.20
CA ASN A 25 4.85 0.09 10.11
C ASN A 25 5.95 -0.85 10.59
N ARG A 26 5.97 -2.07 10.06
CA ARG A 26 7.09 -3.02 10.22
C ARG A 26 7.78 -3.25 8.88
N ILE A 27 8.93 -2.62 8.68
CA ILE A 27 9.78 -2.82 7.49
C ILE A 27 10.36 -4.24 7.49
N LEU A 28 10.23 -4.93 6.35
CA LEU A 28 10.75 -6.29 6.11
C LEU A 28 12.01 -6.28 5.25
N ALA A 29 12.05 -5.42 4.23
CA ALA A 29 13.18 -5.24 3.32
C ALA A 29 13.16 -3.84 2.72
N VAL A 30 14.34 -3.36 2.32
CA VAL A 30 14.52 -2.12 1.56
C VAL A 30 15.55 -2.38 0.45
N GLY A 31 15.38 -1.78 -0.72
CA GLY A 31 16.41 -1.76 -1.75
C GLY A 31 16.25 -0.58 -2.70
N LEU A 32 17.35 -0.07 -3.23
CA LEU A 32 17.33 1.03 -4.21
C LEU A 32 16.94 0.55 -5.60
N ILE A 33 15.92 1.17 -6.20
CA ILE A 33 15.41 0.77 -7.50
C ILE A 33 15.15 1.94 -8.45
N ARG A 34 15.11 1.61 -9.74
CA ARG A 34 14.27 2.29 -10.75
C ARG A 34 13.05 1.44 -11.07
N LEU A 35 11.89 2.08 -11.18
CA LEU A 35 10.65 1.42 -11.57
C LEU A 35 10.44 1.53 -13.08
N TYR A 36 10.14 0.38 -13.70
CA TYR A 36 9.82 0.25 -15.11
C TYR A 36 8.45 -0.40 -15.27
N VAL A 37 7.84 -0.19 -16.42
CA VAL A 37 6.62 -0.87 -16.86
C VAL A 37 6.79 -1.40 -18.28
N ALA A 38 6.16 -2.53 -18.59
CA ALA A 38 6.04 -3.04 -19.95
C ALA A 38 4.57 -2.97 -20.38
N TYR A 39 4.15 -1.77 -20.78
CA TYR A 39 2.79 -1.45 -21.23
C TYR A 39 2.82 -0.27 -22.23
N PRO A 40 1.94 -0.23 -23.24
CA PRO A 40 0.97 -1.27 -23.63
C PRO A 40 1.61 -2.47 -24.32
N ASP A 41 2.89 -2.39 -24.69
CA ASP A 41 3.66 -3.48 -25.28
C ASP A 41 4.42 -4.26 -24.20
N PRO A 42 4.06 -5.53 -23.91
CA PRO A 42 4.74 -6.35 -22.90
C PRO A 42 6.20 -6.67 -23.23
N GLN A 43 6.64 -6.46 -24.47
CA GLN A 43 8.04 -6.70 -24.89
C GLN A 43 8.93 -5.47 -24.67
N LYS A 44 8.36 -4.30 -24.37
CA LYS A 44 9.09 -3.04 -24.27
C LYS A 44 9.04 -2.44 -22.88
N TRP A 45 10.17 -2.50 -22.18
CA TRP A 45 10.35 -1.80 -20.90
C TRP A 45 10.46 -0.29 -21.08
N THR A 46 9.65 0.45 -20.34
CA THR A 46 9.64 1.91 -20.27
C THR A 46 9.91 2.34 -18.84
N TYR A 47 10.88 3.24 -18.65
CA TYR A 47 11.16 3.82 -17.34
C TYR A 47 9.99 4.73 -16.94
N THR A 48 9.47 4.58 -15.72
CA THR A 48 8.33 5.39 -15.26
C THR A 48 8.73 6.80 -14.84
N GLY A 49 10.03 7.07 -14.70
CA GLY A 49 10.53 8.30 -14.06
C GLY A 49 10.64 8.20 -12.54
N LEU A 50 10.27 7.07 -11.94
CA LEU A 50 10.29 6.87 -10.49
C LEU A 50 11.50 6.03 -10.07
N GLU A 51 12.31 6.59 -9.17
CA GLU A 51 13.45 5.94 -8.54
C GLU A 51 13.52 6.31 -7.06
N GLY A 52 14.11 5.43 -6.25
CA GLY A 52 14.22 5.63 -4.81
C GLY A 52 14.36 4.32 -4.05
N ALA A 53 14.02 4.34 -2.77
CA ALA A 53 14.06 3.16 -1.90
C ALA A 53 12.72 2.43 -1.94
N LEU A 54 12.67 1.24 -2.56
CA LEU A 54 11.51 0.36 -2.46
C LEU A 54 11.52 -0.32 -1.10
N VAL A 55 10.43 -0.17 -0.37
CA VAL A 55 10.23 -0.72 0.97
C VAL A 55 9.14 -1.78 0.90
N LEU A 56 9.46 -3.00 1.33
CA LEU A 56 8.48 -4.02 1.67
C LEU A 56 8.18 -3.92 3.16
N LEU A 57 6.91 -3.73 3.53
CA LEU A 57 6.51 -3.56 4.92
C LEU A 57 5.15 -4.21 5.23
N ASN A 58 4.90 -4.43 6.53
CA ASN A 58 3.54 -4.59 7.04
C ASN A 58 3.06 -3.23 7.56
N ASP A 59 1.91 -2.78 7.06
CA ASP A 59 1.15 -1.72 7.69
C ASP A 59 0.45 -2.30 8.93
N LEU A 60 0.72 -1.68 10.07
CA LEU A 60 0.20 -2.10 11.37
C LEU A 60 -1.06 -1.33 11.76
N LEU A 61 -1.47 -0.35 10.96
CA LEU A 61 -2.79 0.26 11.12
C LEU A 61 -3.82 -0.61 10.40
N PRO A 62 -5.04 -0.72 10.94
CA PRO A 62 -6.11 -1.42 10.25
C PRO A 62 -6.38 -0.71 8.88
N PRO A 63 -6.57 -1.46 7.77
CA PRO A 63 -6.96 -2.88 7.73
C PRO A 63 -5.83 -3.88 7.96
N HIS A 64 -4.57 -3.47 8.17
CA HIS A 64 -3.38 -4.30 8.30
C HIS A 64 -3.07 -5.04 7.01
N ALA A 65 -2.11 -4.56 6.23
CA ALA A 65 -1.79 -5.17 4.94
C ALA A 65 -0.28 -5.17 4.68
N ILE A 66 0.15 -6.01 3.74
CA ILE A 66 1.52 -5.98 3.23
C ILE A 66 1.57 -4.98 2.08
N TRP A 67 2.55 -4.08 2.11
CA TRP A 67 2.70 -3.02 1.11
C TRP A 67 4.08 -3.01 0.50
N LEU A 68 4.12 -2.62 -0.77
CA LEU A 68 5.29 -2.05 -1.40
C LEU A 68 5.12 -0.53 -1.44
N ARG A 69 6.10 0.21 -0.94
CA ARG A 69 6.15 1.69 -1.00
C ARG A 69 7.51 2.13 -1.53
N LEU A 70 7.53 2.92 -2.59
CA LEU A 70 8.73 3.55 -3.13
C LEU A 70 8.88 4.94 -2.50
N VAL A 71 9.95 5.14 -1.76
CA VAL A 71 10.26 6.39 -1.06
C VAL A 71 11.27 7.20 -1.87
N ASP A 72 10.96 8.47 -2.08
CA ASP A 72 11.93 9.43 -2.60
C ASP A 72 12.98 9.76 -1.54
N ILE A 73 14.23 9.44 -1.83
CA ILE A 73 15.37 9.60 -0.92
C ILE A 73 16.22 10.83 -1.21
N ALA A 74 15.78 11.70 -2.12
CA ALA A 74 16.41 13.02 -2.29
C ALA A 74 16.32 13.82 -0.97
N PRO A 75 17.28 14.73 -0.69
CA PRO A 75 17.28 15.53 0.55
C PRO A 75 15.98 16.29 0.82
N ALA A 76 15.28 16.74 -0.23
CA ALA A 76 13.99 17.42 -0.13
C ALA A 76 12.78 16.48 -0.23
N THR A 77 12.99 15.18 0.02
CA THR A 77 12.07 14.03 -0.10
C THR A 77 10.61 14.38 -0.38
N ARG A 78 10.07 13.82 -1.47
CA ARG A 78 8.64 13.88 -1.77
C ARG A 78 7.80 12.87 -0.96
N GLY A 79 8.41 12.14 -0.02
CA GLY A 79 7.74 11.07 0.71
C GLY A 79 7.57 9.80 -0.12
N VAL A 80 6.42 9.14 0.00
CA VAL A 80 6.06 7.96 -0.80
C VAL A 80 5.60 8.43 -2.18
N ILE A 81 6.33 8.02 -3.23
CA ILE A 81 6.08 8.45 -4.62
C ILE A 81 5.40 7.36 -5.47
N TRP A 82 5.32 6.14 -4.96
CA TRP A 82 4.54 5.05 -5.53
C TRP A 82 4.25 4.03 -4.44
N GLU A 83 3.05 3.46 -4.42
CA GLU A 83 2.71 2.38 -3.50
C GLU A 83 1.70 1.42 -4.09
N MET A 84 1.71 0.20 -3.55
CA MET A 84 0.80 -0.86 -3.96
C MET A 84 0.65 -1.86 -2.81
N GLN A 85 -0.59 -2.24 -2.52
CA GLN A 85 -0.85 -3.36 -1.62
C GLN A 85 -0.42 -4.66 -2.32
N VAL A 86 0.25 -5.53 -1.59
CA VAL A 86 0.66 -6.83 -2.09
C VAL A 86 -0.53 -7.79 -2.00
N PRO A 87 -0.96 -8.40 -3.12
CA PRO A 87 -1.98 -9.44 -3.07
C PRO A 87 -1.55 -10.67 -2.30
N GLU A 88 -2.53 -11.39 -1.73
CA GLU A 88 -2.30 -12.68 -1.09
C GLU A 88 -1.65 -13.63 -2.09
N GLU A 89 -2.34 -13.84 -3.21
CA GLU A 89 -1.89 -14.67 -4.32
C GLU A 89 -1.42 -13.79 -5.47
N TRP A 90 -0.10 -13.67 -5.62
CA TRP A 90 0.52 -13.02 -6.77
C TRP A 90 1.89 -13.62 -7.06
N ARG A 91 2.40 -13.33 -8.25
CA ARG A 91 3.72 -13.80 -8.69
C ARG A 91 4.71 -12.65 -8.71
N TYR A 92 5.61 -12.66 -7.73
CA TYR A 92 6.83 -11.87 -7.74
C TYR A 92 7.98 -12.76 -8.24
N SER A 93 8.80 -12.29 -9.17
CA SER A 93 9.85 -13.12 -9.78
C SER A 93 11.11 -12.31 -10.05
N ALA A 94 12.28 -12.89 -9.79
CA ALA A 94 13.56 -12.33 -10.23
C ALA A 94 13.93 -12.90 -11.59
N THR A 95 13.63 -12.18 -12.67
CA THR A 95 13.94 -12.60 -14.04
C THR A 95 15.42 -12.45 -14.36
N LYS A 96 16.10 -11.51 -13.68
CA LYS A 96 17.56 -11.31 -13.70
C LYS A 96 18.05 -10.97 -12.28
N PRO A 97 19.36 -11.05 -11.98
CA PRO A 97 19.89 -10.76 -10.63
C PRO A 97 19.47 -9.41 -10.05
N LEU A 98 19.31 -8.39 -10.91
CA LEU A 98 18.90 -7.03 -10.52
C LEU A 98 17.49 -6.66 -10.97
N LEU A 99 16.77 -7.53 -11.69
CA LEU A 99 15.45 -7.20 -12.23
C LEU A 99 14.41 -8.13 -11.62
N HIS A 100 13.61 -7.57 -10.72
CA HIS A 100 12.42 -8.23 -10.23
C HIS A 100 11.20 -7.74 -11.01
N THR A 101 10.26 -8.64 -11.26
CA THR A 101 9.05 -8.37 -12.03
C THR A 101 7.83 -8.92 -11.32
N PHE A 102 6.71 -8.24 -11.52
CA PHE A 102 5.40 -8.68 -11.08
C PHE A 102 4.35 -8.10 -12.01
N GLU A 103 3.15 -8.66 -11.97
CA GLU A 103 2.01 -8.20 -12.76
C GLU A 103 0.92 -7.71 -11.83
N MET A 104 0.29 -6.58 -12.19
CA MET A 104 -0.87 -6.03 -11.50
C MET A 104 -1.75 -5.32 -12.53
N ASP A 105 -3.07 -5.58 -12.49
CA ASP A 105 -4.07 -4.96 -13.37
C ASP A 105 -3.71 -5.00 -14.87
N GLY A 106 -3.14 -6.12 -15.33
CA GLY A 106 -2.71 -6.30 -16.72
C GLY A 106 -1.46 -5.49 -17.13
N VAL A 107 -0.78 -4.88 -16.16
CA VAL A 107 0.49 -4.17 -16.35
C VAL A 107 1.62 -4.95 -15.71
N VAL A 108 2.69 -5.19 -16.47
CA VAL A 108 3.91 -5.81 -15.95
C VAL A 108 4.86 -4.72 -15.45
N TYR A 109 5.21 -4.79 -14.17
CA TYR A 109 6.16 -3.90 -13.52
C TYR A 109 7.53 -4.56 -13.40
N GLY A 110 8.57 -3.72 -13.43
CA GLY A 110 9.96 -4.11 -13.28
C GLY A 110 10.68 -3.23 -12.27
N CYS A 111 11.15 -3.80 -11.18
CA CYS A 111 12.02 -3.14 -10.22
C CYS A 111 13.48 -3.45 -10.58
N SER A 112 14.19 -2.48 -11.13
CA SER A 112 15.62 -2.57 -11.42
C SER A 112 16.41 -2.13 -10.18
N PHE A 113 16.93 -3.09 -9.43
CA PHE A 113 17.75 -2.86 -8.24
C PHE A 113 19.15 -2.35 -8.58
N SER A 114 19.75 -1.60 -7.65
CA SER A 114 21.10 -1.05 -7.78
C SER A 114 22.19 -1.98 -7.20
N ASP A 115 21.82 -2.97 -6.39
CA ASP A 115 22.72 -3.96 -5.79
C ASP A 115 22.09 -5.36 -5.71
N GLU A 116 22.87 -6.38 -6.06
CA GLU A 116 22.40 -7.78 -6.12
C GLU A 116 22.14 -8.39 -4.74
N LYS A 117 22.84 -7.94 -3.69
CA LYS A 117 22.64 -8.45 -2.34
C LYS A 117 21.33 -7.92 -1.77
N GLU A 118 21.03 -6.63 -1.98
CA GLU A 118 19.74 -6.04 -1.65
C GLU A 118 18.61 -6.72 -2.43
N ALA A 119 18.77 -6.89 -3.74
CA ALA A 119 17.79 -7.61 -4.58
C ALA A 119 17.52 -9.03 -4.04
N LYS A 120 18.57 -9.84 -3.84
CA LYS A 120 18.42 -11.20 -3.32
C LYS A 120 17.78 -11.24 -1.92
N MET A 121 18.12 -10.29 -1.05
CA MET A 121 17.52 -10.20 0.28
C MET A 121 16.04 -9.82 0.18
N PHE A 122 15.69 -8.89 -0.71
CA PHE A 122 14.33 -8.44 -0.96
C PHE A 122 13.44 -9.57 -1.47
N LEU A 123 13.92 -10.35 -2.45
CA LEU A 123 13.21 -11.53 -2.97
C LEU A 123 12.91 -12.53 -1.84
N ARG A 124 13.93 -12.91 -1.05
CA ARG A 124 13.75 -13.83 0.08
C ARG A 124 12.71 -13.32 1.10
N LYS A 125 12.65 -12.00 1.33
CA LYS A 125 11.68 -11.39 2.24
C LYS A 125 10.28 -11.32 1.64
N MET A 126 10.18 -11.14 0.32
CA MET A 126 8.92 -11.19 -0.40
C MET A 126 8.32 -12.60 -0.40
N ASP A 127 9.15 -13.63 -0.60
CA ASP A 127 8.71 -15.03 -0.58
C ASP A 127 8.22 -15.45 0.83
N GLY A 128 8.94 -15.03 1.88
CA GLY A 128 8.58 -15.28 3.28
C GLY A 128 7.74 -14.17 3.93
N ARG A 129 7.05 -13.34 3.15
CA ARG A 129 6.35 -12.14 3.64
C ARG A 129 5.23 -12.50 4.63
N GLU A 130 4.50 -13.57 4.35
CA GLU A 130 3.38 -14.03 5.17
C GLU A 130 3.86 -14.52 6.53
N ASP A 131 4.94 -15.27 6.60
CA ASP A 131 5.51 -15.71 7.89
C ASP A 131 5.93 -14.55 8.78
N SER A 132 6.33 -13.44 8.16
CA SER A 132 6.74 -12.22 8.85
C SER A 132 5.55 -11.31 9.22
N ALA A 133 4.36 -11.60 8.69
CA ALA A 133 3.16 -10.78 8.87
C ALA A 133 2.51 -11.04 10.25
N PRO A 134 2.10 -9.99 10.98
CA PRO A 134 1.27 -10.13 12.17
C PRO A 134 -0.01 -10.92 11.89
N LYS A 135 -0.56 -11.63 12.90
CA LYS A 135 -1.81 -12.40 12.76
C LYS A 135 -2.94 -11.58 12.14
N LYS A 136 -3.07 -10.30 12.50
CA LYS A 136 -4.10 -9.40 11.94
C LYS A 136 -3.89 -9.16 10.45
N THR A 137 -2.66 -8.91 10.02
CA THR A 137 -2.30 -8.75 8.60
C THR A 137 -2.57 -10.01 7.78
N LYS A 138 -2.36 -11.20 8.35
CA LYS A 138 -2.69 -12.50 7.69
C LYS A 138 -4.19 -12.72 7.49
N LEU A 139 -5.04 -12.05 8.27
CA LEU A 139 -6.49 -12.18 8.21
C LEU A 139 -7.12 -11.12 7.30
N THR A 140 -6.30 -10.25 6.71
CA THR A 140 -6.77 -9.16 5.87
C THR A 140 -6.64 -9.57 4.41
N PRO A 141 -7.74 -9.87 3.72
CA PRO A 141 -7.71 -10.23 2.32
C PRO A 141 -7.12 -9.11 1.46
N PHE A 142 -6.53 -9.50 0.33
CA PHE A 142 -6.20 -8.52 -0.69
C PHE A 142 -7.48 -7.80 -1.09
N SER A 143 -7.40 -6.50 -0.99
CA SER A 143 -8.51 -5.63 -1.23
C SER A 143 -8.18 -4.86 -2.49
N TYR A 144 -8.92 -5.10 -3.58
CA TYR A 144 -9.01 -4.12 -4.67
C TYR A 144 -9.67 -2.81 -4.20
N THR A 145 -9.92 -2.67 -2.90
CA THR A 145 -11.01 -1.89 -2.34
C THR A 145 -10.50 -0.91 -1.28
N TRP A 146 -10.70 0.40 -1.31
CA TRP A 146 -11.50 1.33 -2.13
C TRP A 146 -13.00 0.95 -2.41
N ASP A 147 -13.38 -0.20 -2.98
CA ASP A 147 -14.72 -0.85 -2.88
C ASP A 147 -15.07 -1.38 -1.46
N LEU A 148 -14.93 -0.57 -0.41
CA LEU A 148 -15.64 -0.91 0.83
C LEU A 148 -17.12 -1.01 0.47
N LYS A 149 -17.68 -2.22 0.51
CA LYS A 149 -19.09 -2.40 0.21
C LYS A 149 -19.91 -1.99 1.42
N PHE A 150 -20.80 -1.04 1.22
CA PHE A 150 -21.65 -0.51 2.27
C PHE A 150 -23.07 -1.02 2.14
N GLU A 151 -23.26 -2.29 1.75
CA GLU A 151 -24.57 -2.86 1.37
C GLU A 151 -25.69 -2.57 2.37
N THR A 152 -25.42 -2.61 3.68
CA THR A 152 -26.41 -2.30 4.71
C THR A 152 -26.74 -0.81 4.78
N LEU A 153 -25.75 0.07 4.61
CA LEU A 153 -25.94 1.52 4.54
C LEU A 153 -26.54 1.94 3.20
N ASP A 154 -26.15 1.33 2.09
CA ASP A 154 -26.71 1.54 0.75
C ASP A 154 -28.17 1.09 0.68
N ALA A 155 -28.54 0.00 1.35
CA ALA A 155 -29.93 -0.43 1.49
C ALA A 155 -30.75 0.50 2.40
N PHE A 156 -30.12 1.11 3.41
CA PHE A 156 -30.77 2.10 4.27
C PHE A 156 -30.99 3.43 3.54
N ASP A 157 -29.96 3.95 2.88
CA ASP A 157 -29.99 5.14 2.06
C ASP A 157 -28.90 5.04 0.97
N PRO A 158 -29.25 4.86 -0.32
CA PRO A 158 -28.28 4.78 -1.41
C PRO A 158 -27.39 6.02 -1.56
N LYS A 159 -27.76 7.14 -0.95
CA LYS A 159 -27.01 8.40 -0.90
C LYS A 159 -26.47 8.71 0.49
N TRP A 160 -26.33 7.70 1.36
CA TRP A 160 -25.86 7.90 2.74
C TRP A 160 -24.51 8.63 2.81
N GLN A 161 -23.64 8.48 1.82
CA GLN A 161 -22.36 9.18 1.74
C GLN A 161 -22.54 10.69 1.59
N GLU A 162 -23.48 11.13 0.74
CA GLU A 162 -23.83 12.56 0.57
C GLU A 162 -24.55 13.09 1.81
N ASN A 163 -25.44 12.28 2.40
CA ASN A 163 -26.34 12.72 3.47
C ASN A 163 -25.69 12.68 4.87
N PHE A 164 -24.76 11.76 5.11
CA PHE A 164 -24.19 11.50 6.43
C PHE A 164 -22.66 11.33 6.43
N GLY A 165 -22.01 11.22 5.27
CA GLY A 165 -20.58 10.92 5.17
C GLY A 165 -19.70 11.92 5.91
N ASP A 166 -19.95 13.22 5.72
CA ASP A 166 -19.20 14.29 6.40
C ASP A 166 -19.42 14.26 7.92
N ALA A 167 -20.66 14.02 8.38
CA ALA A 167 -20.97 13.93 9.80
C ALA A 167 -20.33 12.69 10.48
N LEU A 168 -20.24 11.57 9.76
CA LEU A 168 -19.54 10.38 10.24
C LEU A 168 -18.02 10.61 10.33
N ARG A 169 -17.45 11.33 9.35
CA ARG A 169 -16.03 11.72 9.34
C ARG A 169 -15.69 12.75 10.41
N GLU A 170 -16.55 13.72 10.66
CA GLU A 170 -16.41 14.68 11.77
C GLU A 170 -16.40 13.98 13.14
N LYS A 171 -17.11 12.86 13.26
CA LYS A 171 -17.07 11.99 14.45
C LYS A 171 -15.81 11.10 14.53
N GLY A 172 -14.88 11.25 13.59
CA GLY A 172 -13.63 10.50 13.54
C GLY A 172 -13.80 9.06 13.07
N LEU A 173 -14.92 8.73 12.42
CA LEU A 173 -15.16 7.39 11.89
C LEU A 173 -14.54 7.30 10.49
N ASP A 174 -13.53 6.45 10.35
CA ASP A 174 -12.95 6.14 9.05
C ASP A 174 -13.82 5.15 8.25
N ASP A 175 -13.64 5.12 6.93
CA ASP A 175 -14.46 4.30 6.03
C ASP A 175 -14.42 2.80 6.40
N MET A 176 -13.32 2.34 7.01
CA MET A 176 -13.17 0.96 7.47
C MET A 176 -13.96 0.67 8.75
N PHE A 177 -13.99 1.60 9.71
CA PHE A 177 -14.85 1.51 10.88
C PHE A 177 -16.31 1.50 10.44
N ILE A 178 -16.66 2.37 9.48
CA ILE A 178 -18.01 2.44 8.92
C ILE A 178 -18.38 1.10 8.27
N HIS A 179 -17.48 0.55 7.45
CA HIS A 179 -17.70 -0.72 6.77
C HIS A 179 -17.89 -1.91 7.73
N LYS A 180 -17.18 -1.94 8.87
CA LYS A 180 -17.27 -3.02 9.85
C LYS A 180 -18.49 -2.93 10.78
N ASN A 181 -19.12 -1.76 10.88
CA ASN A 181 -20.17 -1.47 11.87
C ASN A 181 -21.47 -0.94 11.24
N GLN A 182 -21.76 -1.32 9.99
CA GLN A 182 -22.86 -0.73 9.21
C GLN A 182 -24.23 -0.88 9.89
N GLU A 183 -24.53 -2.03 10.49
CA GLU A 183 -25.80 -2.26 11.20
C GLU A 183 -25.99 -1.27 12.36
N PHE A 184 -24.96 -1.13 13.19
CA PHE A 184 -24.96 -0.19 14.31
C PHE A 184 -25.08 1.26 13.84
N ILE A 185 -24.38 1.62 12.76
CA ILE A 185 -24.42 2.98 12.21
C ILE A 185 -25.81 3.27 11.63
N VAL A 186 -26.45 2.33 10.94
CA VAL A 186 -27.82 2.48 10.46
C VAL A 186 -28.80 2.68 11.62
N GLU A 187 -28.68 1.92 12.71
CA GLU A 187 -29.51 2.13 13.91
C GLU A 187 -29.30 3.52 14.51
N PHE A 188 -28.05 3.96 14.64
CA PHE A 188 -27.71 5.30 15.11
C PHE A 188 -28.33 6.40 14.23
N LEU A 189 -28.19 6.29 12.91
CA LEU A 189 -28.73 7.27 11.95
C LEU A 189 -30.26 7.34 11.98
N LYS A 190 -30.95 6.20 12.16
CA LYS A 190 -32.42 6.17 12.34
C LYS A 190 -32.85 6.95 13.58
N VAL A 191 -32.14 6.80 14.69
CA VAL A 191 -32.43 7.52 15.94
C VAL A 191 -32.22 9.03 15.75
N GLU A 192 -31.12 9.45 15.14
CA GLU A 192 -30.84 10.87 14.91
C GLU A 192 -31.88 11.53 13.98
N GLN A 193 -32.32 10.84 12.92
CA GLN A 193 -33.39 11.34 12.05
C GLN A 193 -34.73 11.52 12.78
N SER A 194 -35.05 10.62 13.73
CA SER A 194 -36.30 10.73 14.49
C SER A 194 -36.30 11.95 15.43
N LYS A 195 -35.15 12.26 16.06
CA LYS A 195 -34.98 13.44 16.92
C LYS A 195 -35.04 14.75 16.14
N ALA A 196 -34.57 14.76 14.89
CA ALA A 196 -34.62 15.95 14.04
C ALA A 196 -36.04 16.27 13.53
N ARG A 197 -36.98 15.33 13.65
CA ARG A 197 -38.39 15.48 13.20
C ARG A 197 -39.38 15.74 14.34
N SER A 198 -38.93 15.68 15.59
CA SER A 198 -39.69 15.99 16.81
C SER A 198 -39.41 17.39 17.30
#